data_AF-A0A354CWS2-F1
#
_entry.id   AF-A0A354CWS2-F1
#
_cell.length_a   1.000
_cell.length_b   1.000
_cell.length_c   1.000
_cell.angle_alpha   90.00
_cell.angle_beta   90.00
_cell.angle_gamma   90.00
#
_symmetry.space_group_name_H-M   'P 1'
#
loop_
_entity.id
_entity.type
_entity.pdbx_description
1 polymer ?
#
loop_
_entity_poly.entity_id
_entity_poly.type
_entity_poly.pdbx_seq_one_letter_code
_entity_poly.pdbx_strand_id
1 'polypeptide(L)'
;MSRSRTNPRTRLAAVASEIVRVEAAIRATMEVIEVDRGMTSCYPRRTMPIKTVALKQLRKSRKRAQRNQAAQSALKTLKKTILTLIAEQKVEEARRLMPAVMRRFARAGAKGLIHHKTASRVISRLTKRIGKLSPGRAGTSPPPPAPAPS
;
A
#
# COMPACT_ATOMS: atom_id res chain seq x y z
N MET A 1 -38.52 -22.36 -46.15
CA MET A 1 -38.15 -22.49 -44.72
C MET A 1 -37.81 -21.11 -44.17
N SER A 2 -38.79 -20.39 -43.61
CA SER A 2 -38.61 -19.02 -43.09
C SER A 2 -38.00 -19.04 -41.69
N ARG A 3 -36.77 -18.54 -41.55
CA ARG A 3 -36.19 -18.26 -40.22
C ARG A 3 -36.93 -17.06 -39.64
N SER A 4 -37.75 -17.29 -38.61
CA SER A 4 -38.38 -16.24 -37.83
C SER A 4 -37.30 -15.29 -37.29
N ARG A 5 -37.25 -14.07 -37.81
CA ARG A 5 -36.44 -12.99 -37.24
C ARG A 5 -37.04 -12.69 -35.87
N THR A 6 -36.38 -13.14 -34.80
CA THR A 6 -36.77 -12.79 -33.43
C THR A 6 -36.86 -11.28 -33.31
N ASN A 7 -38.04 -10.74 -32.98
CA ASN A 7 -38.28 -9.31 -32.83
C ASN A 7 -37.32 -8.73 -31.77
N PRO A 8 -36.68 -7.58 -32.02
CA PRO A 8 -35.73 -6.99 -31.05
C PRO A 8 -36.41 -6.69 -29.70
N ARG A 9 -37.72 -6.40 -29.70
CA ARG A 9 -38.54 -6.22 -28.49
C ARG A 9 -38.68 -7.50 -27.66
N THR A 10 -38.87 -8.66 -28.29
CA THR A 10 -39.00 -9.93 -27.58
C THR A 10 -37.64 -10.40 -27.04
N ARG A 11 -36.55 -10.08 -27.75
CA ARG A 11 -35.18 -10.31 -27.29
C ARG A 11 -34.80 -9.42 -26.10
N LEU A 12 -35.16 -8.14 -26.12
CA LEU A 12 -34.97 -7.22 -24.99
C LEU A 12 -35.81 -7.62 -23.77
N ALA A 13 -37.06 -8.04 -23.98
CA ALA A 13 -37.91 -8.56 -22.90
C ALA A 13 -37.36 -9.86 -22.30
N ALA A 14 -36.77 -10.75 -23.13
CA ALA A 14 -36.10 -11.96 -22.66
C ALA A 14 -34.86 -11.62 -21.83
N VAL A 15 -33.99 -10.72 -22.30
CA VAL A 15 -32.81 -10.26 -21.56
C VAL A 15 -33.19 -9.57 -20.26
N ALA A 16 -34.25 -8.76 -20.24
CA ALA A 16 -34.77 -8.14 -19.02
C ALA A 16 -35.29 -9.20 -18.02
N SER A 17 -35.96 -10.24 -18.51
CA SER A 17 -36.41 -11.36 -17.67
C SER A 17 -35.24 -12.16 -17.10
N GLU A 18 -34.13 -12.28 -17.84
CA GLU A 18 -32.90 -12.89 -17.37
C GLU A 18 -32.18 -12.02 -16.33
N ILE A 19 -32.14 -10.70 -16.51
CA ILE A 19 -31.59 -9.77 -15.52
C ILE A 19 -32.34 -9.88 -14.19
N VAL A 20 -33.68 -9.87 -14.23
CA VAL A 20 -34.50 -10.02 -13.01
C VAL A 20 -34.27 -11.37 -12.32
N ARG A 21 -34.07 -12.45 -13.08
CA ARG A 21 -33.71 -13.77 -12.54
C ARG A 21 -32.32 -13.79 -11.90
N VAL A 22 -31.33 -13.16 -12.53
CA VAL A 22 -29.95 -13.04 -12.01
C VAL A 22 -29.93 -12.18 -10.75
N GLU A 23 -30.67 -11.08 -10.71
CA GLU A 23 -30.82 -10.23 -9.51
C GLU A 23 -31.53 -10.97 -8.37
N ALA A 24 -32.56 -11.76 -8.67
CA ALA A 24 -33.22 -12.62 -7.69
C ALA A 24 -32.28 -13.73 -7.17
N ALA A 25 -31.45 -14.32 -8.03
CA ALA A 25 -30.44 -15.30 -7.63
C ALA A 25 -29.31 -14.68 -6.78
N ILE A 26 -28.87 -13.46 -7.10
CA ILE A 26 -27.93 -12.69 -6.27
C ILE A 26 -28.57 -12.38 -4.91
N ARG A 27 -29.84 -11.97 -4.86
CA ARG A 27 -30.55 -11.72 -3.59
C ARG A 27 -30.70 -12.99 -2.73
N ALA A 28 -31.07 -14.11 -3.34
CA ALA A 28 -31.20 -15.39 -2.66
C ALA A 28 -29.85 -15.92 -2.13
N THR A 29 -28.77 -15.76 -2.90
CA THR A 29 -27.42 -16.11 -2.43
C THR A 29 -26.94 -15.20 -1.31
N MET A 30 -27.29 -13.89 -1.33
CA MET A 30 -27.04 -13.00 -0.20
C MET A 30 -27.85 -13.39 1.05
N GLU A 31 -29.11 -13.82 0.89
CA GLU A 31 -29.92 -14.35 2.00
C GLU A 31 -29.33 -15.64 2.59
N VAL A 32 -28.82 -16.57 1.78
CA VAL A 32 -28.13 -17.77 2.29
C VAL A 32 -26.85 -17.42 3.06
N ILE A 33 -26.08 -16.44 2.58
CA ILE A 33 -24.91 -15.89 3.29
C ILE A 33 -25.33 -15.19 4.60
N GLU A 34 -26.54 -14.63 4.69
CA GLU A 34 -27.11 -14.04 5.91
C GLU A 34 -27.74 -15.07 6.86
N VAL A 35 -28.30 -16.16 6.35
CA VAL A 35 -28.75 -17.31 7.14
C VAL A 35 -27.57 -18.07 7.73
N ASP A 36 -26.41 -18.10 7.06
CA ASP A 36 -25.13 -18.54 7.65
C ASP A 36 -24.70 -17.64 8.83
N ARG A 37 -25.15 -16.38 8.90
CA ARG A 37 -24.99 -15.57 10.12
C ARG A 37 -25.92 -16.04 11.24
N GLY A 38 -27.06 -16.68 10.95
CA GLY A 38 -27.97 -17.31 11.91
C GLY A 38 -27.57 -18.73 12.33
N MET A 39 -26.87 -19.47 11.47
CA MET A 39 -26.30 -20.79 11.76
C MET A 39 -25.03 -20.71 12.64
N THR A 40 -24.63 -19.52 13.09
CA THR A 40 -23.61 -19.32 14.14
C THR A 40 -24.17 -19.43 15.56
N SER A 41 -25.39 -19.95 15.73
CA SER A 41 -26.02 -20.16 17.03
C SER A 41 -25.57 -21.45 17.74
N CYS A 42 -25.15 -22.50 17.01
CA CYS A 42 -25.02 -23.84 17.60
C CYS A 42 -23.59 -24.28 17.95
N TYR A 43 -22.54 -23.57 17.49
CA TYR A 43 -21.15 -23.81 17.91
C TYR A 43 -20.38 -22.49 18.08
N PRO A 44 -20.49 -21.80 19.23
CA PRO A 44 -19.74 -20.57 19.47
C PRO A 44 -18.32 -20.88 19.93
N ARG A 45 -17.46 -21.37 19.02
CA ARG A 45 -16.00 -21.48 19.20
C ARG A 45 -15.37 -21.40 17.80
N ARG A 46 -14.72 -20.33 17.32
CA ARG A 46 -13.48 -19.68 17.82
C ARG A 46 -13.05 -18.54 16.87
N THR A 47 -13.66 -17.36 16.91
CA THR A 47 -13.07 -16.15 16.26
C THR A 47 -12.63 -15.08 17.26
N MET A 48 -12.83 -15.32 18.55
CA MET A 48 -12.39 -14.42 19.62
C MET A 48 -11.36 -15.07 20.56
N PRO A 49 -10.39 -14.28 21.07
CA PRO A 49 -9.46 -14.75 22.06
C PRO A 49 -10.18 -15.19 23.35
N ILE A 50 -9.75 -16.33 23.91
CA ILE A 50 -10.35 -16.94 25.11
C ILE A 50 -10.30 -16.00 26.32
N LYS A 51 -9.26 -15.16 26.41
CA LYS A 51 -9.04 -14.21 27.50
C LYS A 51 -9.51 -12.80 27.11
N THR A 52 -10.17 -12.11 28.02
CA THR A 52 -10.59 -10.70 27.87
C THR A 52 -9.42 -9.76 27.53
N VAL A 53 -8.25 -10.00 28.12
CA VAL A 53 -7.00 -9.27 27.81
C VAL A 53 -6.60 -9.45 26.34
N ALA A 54 -6.71 -10.66 25.81
CA ALA A 54 -6.33 -10.95 24.44
C ALA A 54 -7.31 -10.31 23.44
N LEU A 55 -8.61 -10.27 23.75
CA LEU A 55 -9.60 -9.51 22.96
C LEU A 55 -9.26 -8.02 22.93
N LYS A 56 -8.87 -7.42 24.06
CA LYS A 56 -8.42 -6.02 24.15
C LYS A 56 -7.18 -5.78 23.29
N GLN A 57 -6.19 -6.68 23.32
CA GLN A 57 -4.98 -6.55 22.51
C GLN A 57 -5.26 -6.68 21.02
N LEU A 58 -6.16 -7.59 20.62
CA LEU A 58 -6.59 -7.73 19.23
C LEU A 58 -7.25 -6.44 18.71
N ARG A 59 -8.17 -5.84 19.50
CA ARG A 59 -8.77 -4.54 19.15
C ARG A 59 -7.73 -3.43 19.01
N LYS A 60 -6.76 -3.35 19.95
CA LYS A 60 -5.66 -2.38 19.88
C LYS A 60 -4.78 -2.60 18.65
N SER A 61 -4.43 -3.85 18.37
CA SER A 61 -3.60 -4.25 17.23
C SER A 61 -4.26 -3.87 15.91
N ARG A 62 -5.54 -4.20 15.71
CA ARG A 62 -6.30 -3.82 14.50
C ARG A 62 -6.28 -2.30 14.27
N LYS A 63 -6.55 -1.50 15.32
CA LYS A 63 -6.51 -0.03 15.24
C LYS A 63 -5.12 0.51 14.88
N ARG A 64 -4.06 -0.08 15.43
CA ARG A 64 -2.66 0.29 15.10
C ARG A 64 -2.30 -0.12 13.67
N ALA A 65 -2.69 -1.32 13.25
CA ALA A 65 -2.42 -1.85 11.93
C ALA A 65 -3.02 -0.96 10.83
N GLN A 66 -4.27 -0.53 10.95
CA GLN A 66 -4.91 0.36 9.99
C GLN A 66 -4.14 1.69 9.81
N ARG A 67 -3.75 2.33 10.92
CA ARG A 67 -2.96 3.58 10.89
C ARG A 67 -1.57 3.35 10.30
N ASN A 68 -0.93 2.25 10.68
CA ASN A 68 0.41 1.91 10.22
C ASN A 68 0.40 1.58 8.72
N GLN A 69 -0.63 0.91 8.22
CA GLN A 69 -0.78 0.60 6.80
C GLN A 69 -0.84 1.87 5.96
N ALA A 70 -1.66 2.83 6.35
CA ALA A 70 -1.77 4.12 5.65
C ALA A 70 -0.46 4.93 5.69
N ALA A 71 0.23 4.94 6.83
CA ALA A 71 1.51 5.64 6.94
C ALA A 71 2.63 4.93 6.16
N GLN A 72 2.66 3.60 6.17
CA GLN A 72 3.64 2.81 5.40
C GLN A 72 3.39 2.92 3.89
N SER A 73 2.13 2.93 3.44
CA SER A 73 1.82 3.11 2.03
C SER A 73 2.28 4.49 1.54
N ALA A 74 2.04 5.56 2.30
CA ALA A 74 2.53 6.89 1.99
C ALA A 74 4.06 6.94 1.84
N LEU A 75 4.81 6.29 2.74
CA LEU A 75 6.28 6.21 2.64
C LEU A 75 6.73 5.41 1.42
N LYS A 76 6.04 4.31 1.09
CA LYS A 76 6.31 3.52 -0.12
C LYS A 76 6.06 4.35 -1.38
N THR A 77 4.99 5.15 -1.41
CA THR A 77 4.68 6.04 -2.53
C THR A 77 5.78 7.08 -2.71
N LEU A 78 6.19 7.79 -1.66
CA LEU A 78 7.29 8.78 -1.74
C LEU A 78 8.59 8.16 -2.27
N LYS A 79 8.91 6.95 -1.80
CA LYS A 79 10.06 6.20 -2.30
C LYS A 79 9.91 5.89 -3.80
N LYS A 80 8.73 5.43 -4.24
CA LYS A 80 8.45 5.14 -5.65
C LYS A 80 8.58 6.40 -6.52
N THR A 81 8.02 7.53 -6.08
CA THR A 81 8.10 8.80 -6.82
C THR A 81 9.55 9.22 -7.07
N ILE A 82 10.44 9.11 -6.07
CA ILE A 82 11.86 9.39 -6.32
C ILE A 82 12.47 8.38 -7.31
N LEU A 83 12.12 7.09 -7.20
CA LEU A 83 12.64 6.08 -8.12
C LEU A 83 12.17 6.28 -9.56
N THR A 84 10.94 6.75 -9.78
CA THR A 84 10.44 7.09 -11.12
C THR A 84 11.16 8.31 -11.68
N LEU A 85 11.36 9.37 -10.88
CA LEU A 85 12.13 10.55 -11.32
C LEU A 85 13.58 10.22 -11.66
N ILE A 86 14.19 9.30 -10.92
CA ILE A 86 15.54 8.78 -11.22
C ILE A 86 15.55 8.02 -12.56
N ALA A 87 14.51 7.24 -12.85
CA ALA A 87 14.38 6.52 -14.11
C ALA A 87 14.15 7.48 -15.30
N GLU A 88 13.40 8.55 -15.08
CA GLU A 88 13.16 9.64 -16.05
C GLU A 88 14.34 10.62 -16.17
N GLN A 89 15.45 10.40 -15.45
CA GLN A 89 16.65 11.24 -15.42
C GLN A 89 16.43 12.71 -14.96
N LYS A 90 15.32 12.99 -14.27
CA LYS A 90 15.01 14.32 -13.72
C LYS A 90 15.72 14.55 -12.37
N VAL A 91 17.04 14.73 -12.41
CA VAL A 91 17.89 14.83 -11.22
C VAL A 91 17.53 16.04 -10.33
N GLU A 92 17.21 17.18 -10.93
CA GLU A 92 16.88 18.41 -10.20
C GLU A 92 15.58 18.30 -9.39
N GLU A 93 14.54 17.70 -9.98
CA GLU A 93 13.28 17.44 -9.28
C GLU A 93 13.46 16.44 -8.13
N ALA A 94 14.24 15.38 -8.36
CA ALA A 94 14.56 14.39 -7.33
C ALA A 94 15.33 15.02 -6.14
N ARG A 95 16.25 15.96 -6.41
CA ARG A 95 16.98 16.72 -5.38
C ARG A 95 16.04 17.60 -4.57
N ARG A 96 15.09 18.29 -5.22
CA ARG A 96 14.09 19.14 -4.55
C ARG A 96 13.17 18.35 -3.62
N LEU A 97 12.79 17.12 -3.99
CA LEU A 97 11.92 16.27 -3.18
C LEU A 97 12.64 15.56 -2.03
N MET A 98 13.96 15.41 -2.08
CA MET A 98 14.74 14.65 -1.09
C MET A 98 14.57 15.16 0.36
N PRO A 99 14.66 16.48 0.67
CA PRO A 99 14.48 16.97 2.04
C PRO A 99 13.13 16.59 2.65
N ALA A 100 12.06 16.64 1.85
CA ALA A 100 10.73 16.24 2.28
C ALA A 100 10.68 14.75 2.64
N VAL A 101 11.31 13.90 1.81
CA VAL A 101 11.42 12.46 2.07
C VAL A 101 12.23 12.17 3.33
N MET A 102 13.38 12.82 3.51
CA MET A 102 14.21 12.67 4.72
C MET A 102 13.41 12.99 5.98
N ARG A 103 12.70 14.13 6.02
CA ARG A 103 11.86 14.52 7.15
C ARG A 103 10.78 13.48 7.46
N ARG A 104 10.11 12.96 6.42
CA ARG A 104 9.04 11.96 6.57
C ARG A 104 9.58 10.62 7.10
N PHE A 105 10.70 10.14 6.59
CA PHE A 105 11.33 8.90 7.05
C PHE A 105 11.90 9.02 8.46
N ALA A 106 12.56 10.13 8.79
CA ALA A 106 13.07 10.39 10.14
C ALA A 106 11.93 10.43 11.17
N ARG A 107 10.84 11.12 10.86
CA ARG A 107 9.65 11.16 11.72
C ARG A 107 9.00 9.78 11.88
N ALA A 108 8.96 8.97 10.82
CA ALA A 108 8.47 7.60 10.89
C ALA A 108 9.34 6.70 11.78
N GLY A 109 10.67 6.92 11.74
CA GLY A 109 11.63 6.28 12.63
C GLY A 109 11.40 6.64 14.10
N ALA A 110 11.27 7.94 14.40
CA ALA A 110 11.04 8.43 15.75
C ALA A 110 9.70 7.95 16.35
N LYS A 111 8.66 7.82 15.53
CA LYS A 111 7.35 7.27 15.94
C LYS A 111 7.34 5.75 16.13
N GLY A 112 8.44 5.06 15.81
CA GLY A 112 8.51 3.59 15.87
C GLY A 112 7.69 2.87 14.79
N LEU A 113 7.28 3.57 13.72
CA LEU A 113 6.58 2.93 12.60
C LEU A 113 7.52 2.05 11.78
N ILE A 114 8.76 2.51 11.62
CA ILE A 114 9.88 1.77 11.05
C ILE A 114 11.06 1.89 12.01
N HIS A 115 11.95 0.90 12.01
CA HIS A 115 13.17 1.01 12.81
C HIS A 115 14.05 2.16 12.30
N HIS A 116 14.67 2.93 13.20
CA HIS A 116 15.50 4.09 12.84
C HIS A 116 16.61 3.73 11.83
N LYS A 117 17.31 2.59 12.03
CA LYS A 117 18.29 2.08 11.06
C LYS A 117 17.69 1.81 9.68
N THR A 118 16.42 1.38 9.60
CA THR A 118 15.74 1.19 8.31
C THR A 118 15.45 2.53 7.64
N ALA A 119 15.04 3.55 8.39
CA ALA A 119 14.89 4.90 7.87
C ALA A 119 16.23 5.44 7.31
N SER A 120 17.31 5.34 8.10
CA SER A 120 18.65 5.79 7.69
C SER A 120 19.17 5.04 6.46
N ARG A 121 18.95 3.72 6.39
CA ARG A 121 19.32 2.91 5.21
C ARG A 121 18.58 3.35 3.96
N VAL A 122 17.30 3.65 4.04
CA VAL A 122 16.51 4.12 2.89
C VAL A 122 17.00 5.49 2.42
N ILE A 123 17.18 6.43 3.33
CA ILE A 123 17.70 7.78 3.03
C ILE A 123 19.06 7.68 2.35
N SER A 124 20.00 6.92 2.93
CA SER A 124 21.34 6.73 2.37
C SER A 124 21.29 6.12 0.96
N ARG A 125 20.48 5.08 0.75
CA ARG A 125 20.35 4.41 -0.55
C ARG A 125 19.80 5.34 -1.63
N LEU A 126 18.77 6.14 -1.32
CA LEU A 126 18.20 7.09 -2.27
C LEU A 126 19.21 8.19 -2.60
N THR A 127 19.91 8.72 -1.59
CA THR A 127 20.93 9.77 -1.77
C THR A 127 22.06 9.28 -2.67
N LYS A 128 22.55 8.06 -2.43
CA LYS A 128 23.58 7.43 -3.29
C LYS A 128 23.10 7.23 -4.73
N ARG A 129 21.83 6.87 -4.95
CA ARG A 129 21.28 6.70 -6.30
C ARG A 129 21.22 8.01 -7.08
N ILE A 130 20.75 9.09 -6.45
CA ILE A 130 20.73 10.43 -7.06
C ILE A 130 22.17 10.90 -7.32
N GLY A 131 23.08 10.69 -6.38
CA GLY A 131 24.50 11.05 -6.52
C GLY A 131 25.20 10.32 -7.67
N LYS A 132 24.89 9.05 -7.93
CA LYS A 132 25.47 8.30 -9.06
C LYS A 132 25.10 8.85 -10.43
N LEU A 133 23.93 9.47 -10.57
CA LEU A 133 23.48 10.08 -11.83
C LEU A 133 24.13 11.43 -12.10
N SER A 134 24.73 12.07 -11.07
CA SER A 134 25.49 13.30 -11.21
C SER A 134 26.97 12.96 -11.09
N PRO A 135 27.70 12.82 -12.21
CA PRO A 135 29.13 12.49 -12.21
C PRO A 135 29.99 13.70 -11.82
N GLY A 136 29.63 14.40 -10.73
CA GLY A 136 30.15 15.74 -10.42
C GLY A 136 31.10 15.82 -9.22
N ARG A 137 31.38 14.73 -8.50
CA ARG A 137 32.37 14.75 -7.41
C ARG A 137 32.84 13.36 -7.04
N ALA A 138 33.72 12.79 -7.86
CA ALA A 138 34.62 11.76 -7.38
C ALA A 138 35.59 12.44 -6.39
N GLY A 139 35.41 12.19 -5.09
CA GLY A 139 36.44 12.36 -4.06
C GLY A 139 37.32 13.60 -4.09
N THR A 140 36.79 14.80 -3.85
CA THR A 140 37.63 15.83 -3.21
C THR A 140 37.68 15.52 -1.71
N SER A 141 38.39 14.45 -1.35
CA SER A 141 39.12 14.48 -0.08
C SER A 141 40.06 15.68 -0.19
N PRO A 142 40.05 16.65 0.74
CA PRO A 142 41.20 17.56 0.83
C PRO A 142 42.45 16.67 0.83
N PRO A 143 43.46 16.96 -0.01
CA PRO A 143 44.69 16.19 0.00
C PRO A 143 45.15 16.08 1.46
N PRO A 144 45.58 14.90 1.93
CA PRO A 144 46.09 14.78 3.29
C PRO A 144 47.10 15.91 3.50
N PRO A 145 47.03 16.66 4.62
CA PRO A 145 47.98 17.73 4.88
C PRO A 145 49.37 17.14 4.67
N ALA A 146 50.18 17.77 3.82
CA ALA A 146 51.51 17.29 3.49
C ALA A 146 52.25 16.95 4.80
N PRO A 147 52.99 15.83 4.88
CA PRO A 147 53.75 15.51 6.08
C PRO A 147 54.64 16.71 6.40
N ALA A 148 54.55 17.20 7.64
CA ALA A 148 55.30 18.37 8.08
C ALA A 148 56.81 18.16 7.81
N PRO A 149 57.53 19.16 7.27
CA PRO A 149 58.97 19.04 7.11
C PRO A 149 59.62 18.80 8.48
N SER A 150 60.55 17.85 8.53
CA SER A 150 61.29 17.43 9.73
C SER A 150 62.12 18.55 10.33
#